data_AF-A0A8J6RMA8-F1
#
_entry.id   AF-A0A8J6RMA8-F1
#
_cell.length_a   1.000
_cell.length_b   1.000
_cell.length_c   1.000
_cell.angle_alpha   90.00
_cell.angle_beta   90.00
_cell.angle_gamma   90.00
#
_symmetry.space_group_name_H-M   'P 1'
#
loop_
_entity.id
_entity.type
_entity.pdbx_description
1 polymer ?
#
loop_
_entity_poly.entity_id
_entity_poly.type
_entity_poly.pdbx_seq_one_letter_code
_entity_poly.pdbx_strand_id
1 'polypeptide(L)'
;MSYCLNPFISGGNTRPQDFTTLTKVREAFGLTVEESIDLFTATPEILPIYYLQTTLNENVFLATAINTEKARGELIIAPVLLDVRRILNFQIAFFSGSESNVDLQAGLSGYCDHTLTASKESSEIRTPVVILAEAKNESIKSGLGQCIAEMVAAQLFNQRNGEANESIYGAVTTGTDWKFIKLVDKTVWIDKRDYFINEVSQILGILTMPFKAFHLMEE
;
A
#
# COMPACT_ATOMS: atom_id res chain seq x y z
N MET A 1 25.36 -40.06 0.01
CA MET A 1 24.24 -39.99 -0.93
C MET A 1 23.95 -38.52 -1.21
N SER A 2 23.93 -38.22 -2.50
CA SER A 2 23.67 -36.97 -3.24
C SER A 2 23.18 -35.72 -2.52
N TYR A 3 23.82 -34.62 -2.90
CA TYR A 3 23.45 -33.21 -2.78
C TYR A 3 21.96 -32.92 -3.06
N CYS A 4 21.39 -31.98 -2.29
CA CYS A 4 20.29 -31.11 -2.69
C CYS A 4 20.63 -29.68 -2.24
N LEU A 5 21.58 -29.05 -2.92
CA LEU A 5 21.61 -27.59 -3.05
C LEU A 5 20.80 -27.28 -4.31
N ASN A 6 19.50 -27.09 -4.12
CA ASN A 6 18.71 -26.38 -5.12
C ASN A 6 18.86 -24.90 -4.74
N PRO A 7 19.55 -24.06 -5.53
CA PRO A 7 19.53 -22.64 -5.28
C PRO A 7 18.07 -22.21 -5.41
N PHE A 8 17.50 -21.68 -4.33
CA PHE A 8 16.25 -20.93 -4.41
C PHE A 8 16.43 -19.91 -5.53
N ILE A 9 15.78 -20.16 -6.66
CA ILE A 9 15.53 -19.15 -7.67
C ILE A 9 14.73 -18.10 -6.90
N SER A 10 15.38 -16.99 -6.56
CA SER A 10 14.72 -15.77 -6.16
C SER A 10 13.75 -15.44 -7.29
N GLY A 11 12.47 -15.76 -7.09
CA GLY A 11 11.40 -15.32 -7.96
C GLY A 11 11.37 -13.81 -7.92
N GLY A 12 12.15 -13.19 -8.81
CA GLY A 12 12.07 -11.77 -9.09
C GLY A 12 10.74 -11.53 -9.78
N ASN A 13 9.68 -11.37 -9.00
CA ASN A 13 8.39 -10.91 -9.49
C ASN A 13 8.60 -9.52 -10.09
N THR A 14 8.41 -9.42 -11.40
CA THR A 14 8.64 -8.17 -12.13
C THR A 14 7.46 -7.23 -11.87
N ARG A 15 7.64 -6.30 -10.93
CA ARG A 15 6.84 -5.06 -10.75
C ARG A 15 6.89 -4.20 -12.02
N PRO A 16 6.16 -3.07 -12.09
CA PRO A 16 6.47 -1.99 -13.04
C PRO A 16 7.92 -1.52 -12.85
N GLN A 17 8.88 -2.21 -13.49
CA GLN A 17 10.32 -2.04 -13.22
C GLN A 17 10.84 -0.68 -13.67
N ASP A 18 10.08 0.00 -14.52
CA ASP A 18 10.52 1.25 -15.15
C ASP A 18 10.33 2.47 -14.23
N PHE A 19 9.40 2.42 -13.27
CA PHE A 19 9.02 3.58 -12.43
C PHE A 19 9.78 3.66 -11.10
N THR A 20 11.11 3.57 -11.16
CA THR A 20 11.97 3.63 -9.97
C THR A 20 12.15 5.03 -9.35
N THR A 21 11.61 6.08 -9.97
CA THR A 21 11.75 7.46 -9.49
C THR A 21 10.47 8.25 -9.70
N LEU A 22 10.27 9.27 -8.86
CA LEU A 22 9.17 10.22 -8.97
C LEU A 22 9.17 10.94 -10.34
N THR A 23 10.34 11.32 -10.85
CA THR A 23 10.47 12.00 -12.15
C THR A 23 9.90 11.16 -13.29
N LYS A 24 10.28 9.87 -13.36
CA LYS A 24 9.83 8.97 -14.43
C LYS A 24 8.31 8.79 -14.44
N VAL A 25 7.71 8.51 -13.30
CA VAL A 25 6.25 8.31 -13.21
C VAL A 25 5.50 9.62 -13.50
N ARG A 26 6.04 10.75 -13.04
CA ARG A 26 5.47 12.07 -13.31
C ARG A 26 5.44 12.38 -14.81
N GLU A 27 6.55 12.16 -15.50
CA GLU A 27 6.67 12.42 -16.94
C GLU A 27 5.84 11.45 -17.76
N ALA A 28 5.85 10.16 -17.42
CA ALA A 28 5.12 9.13 -18.16
C ALA A 28 3.60 9.34 -18.15
N PHE A 29 3.04 9.78 -17.02
CA PHE A 29 1.58 9.92 -16.87
C PHE A 29 1.11 11.39 -16.84
N GLY A 30 2.03 12.35 -17.01
CA GLY A 30 1.72 13.78 -16.98
C GLY A 30 1.13 14.24 -15.64
N LEU A 31 1.74 13.79 -14.54
CA LEU A 31 1.27 14.07 -13.19
C LEU A 31 1.78 15.42 -12.68
N THR A 32 1.01 16.04 -11.79
CA THR A 32 1.46 17.15 -10.94
C THR A 32 1.73 16.58 -9.55
N VAL A 33 2.80 17.04 -8.88
CA VAL A 33 3.17 16.56 -7.54
C VAL A 33 3.18 17.72 -6.56
N GLU A 34 2.48 17.56 -5.46
CA GLU A 34 2.40 18.52 -4.35
C GLU A 34 2.86 17.87 -3.04
N GLU A 35 3.81 18.51 -2.34
CA GLU A 35 4.42 17.98 -1.11
C GLU A 35 4.41 18.99 0.05
N SER A 36 3.66 20.08 -0.10
CA SER A 36 3.77 21.27 0.78
C SER A 36 2.83 21.27 1.99
N ILE A 37 1.92 20.30 2.08
CA ILE A 37 0.84 20.28 3.09
C ILE A 37 0.84 18.99 3.90
N ASP A 38 0.40 19.10 5.16
CA ASP A 38 0.09 17.95 6.01
C ASP A 38 -1.30 17.42 5.63
N LEU A 39 -1.36 16.27 4.96
CA LEU A 39 -2.61 15.76 4.38
C LEU A 39 -3.51 15.11 5.43
N PHE A 40 -2.90 14.35 6.34
CA PHE A 40 -3.64 13.43 7.19
C PHE A 40 -3.53 13.72 8.69
N THR A 41 -2.90 14.82 9.09
CA THR A 41 -2.72 15.19 10.51
C THR A 41 -4.05 15.37 11.26
N ALA A 42 -5.12 15.77 10.57
CA ALA A 42 -6.45 15.92 11.19
C ALA A 42 -7.31 14.64 11.14
N THR A 43 -6.81 13.55 10.56
CA THR A 43 -7.55 12.29 10.47
C THR A 43 -7.74 11.69 11.87
N PRO A 44 -8.97 11.38 12.30
CA PRO A 44 -9.20 10.79 13.61
C PRO A 44 -8.46 9.47 13.77
N GLU A 45 -7.80 9.30 14.90
CA GLU A 45 -7.15 8.04 15.27
C GLU A 45 -8.19 6.92 15.49
N ILE A 46 -7.80 5.70 15.14
CA ILE A 46 -8.57 4.48 15.43
C ILE A 46 -7.69 3.57 16.26
N LEU A 47 -8.16 3.19 17.45
CA LEU A 47 -7.39 2.31 18.32
C LEU A 47 -7.22 0.93 17.66
N PRO A 48 -6.00 0.36 17.66
CA PRO A 48 -5.76 -1.01 17.20
C PRO A 48 -6.54 -2.00 18.05
N ILE A 49 -7.03 -3.08 17.44
CA ILE A 49 -7.65 -4.18 18.18
C ILE A 49 -6.57 -4.89 19.01
N TYR A 50 -6.95 -5.49 20.14
CA TYR A 50 -6.03 -6.17 21.07
C TYR A 50 -5.06 -7.14 20.39
N TYR A 51 -5.53 -7.85 19.35
CA TYR A 51 -4.70 -8.75 18.57
C TYR A 51 -3.51 -8.03 17.91
N LEU A 52 -3.74 -6.92 17.21
CA LEU A 52 -2.68 -6.14 16.59
C LEU A 52 -1.71 -5.55 17.63
N GLN A 53 -2.21 -5.06 18.77
CA GLN A 53 -1.36 -4.55 19.84
C GLN A 53 -0.38 -5.63 20.33
N THR A 54 -0.89 -6.84 20.58
CA THR A 54 -0.07 -7.98 21.00
C THR A 54 0.95 -8.34 19.92
N THR A 55 0.50 -8.45 18.66
CA THR A 55 1.37 -8.77 17.53
C THR A 55 2.50 -7.76 17.36
N LEU A 56 2.23 -6.46 17.37
CA LEU A 56 3.28 -5.45 17.18
C LEU A 56 4.28 -5.40 18.33
N ASN A 57 3.82 -5.60 19.57
CA ASN A 57 4.70 -5.66 20.74
C ASN A 57 5.72 -6.82 20.64
N GLU A 58 5.30 -7.97 20.09
CA GLU A 58 6.16 -9.14 19.92
C GLU A 58 7.05 -9.04 18.67
N ASN A 59 6.50 -8.50 17.59
CA ASN A 59 7.07 -8.68 16.26
C ASN A 59 7.95 -7.54 15.76
N VAL A 60 7.73 -6.28 16.19
CA VAL A 60 8.46 -5.14 15.62
C VAL A 60 9.96 -5.27 15.84
N PHE A 61 10.39 -5.65 17.05
CA PHE A 61 11.80 -5.91 17.34
C PHE A 61 12.35 -7.06 16.48
N LEU A 62 11.62 -8.16 16.37
CA LEU A 62 12.06 -9.32 15.58
C LEU A 62 12.22 -8.98 14.09
N ALA A 63 11.24 -8.28 13.51
CA ALA A 63 11.23 -7.90 12.11
C ALA A 63 12.40 -6.97 11.77
N THR A 64 12.66 -5.99 12.62
CA THR A 64 13.79 -5.07 12.47
C THR A 64 15.13 -5.75 12.70
N ALA A 65 15.23 -6.72 13.61
CA ALA A 65 16.43 -7.50 13.85
C ALA A 65 16.78 -8.45 12.68
N ILE A 66 15.78 -9.09 12.07
CA ILE A 66 15.96 -9.93 10.87
C ILE A 66 16.35 -9.07 9.66
N ASN A 67 15.78 -7.87 9.58
CA ASN A 67 16.01 -6.87 8.55
C ASN A 67 15.88 -7.36 7.10
N THR A 68 14.76 -8.01 6.79
CA THR A 68 14.41 -8.35 5.41
C THR A 68 13.06 -7.74 5.04
N GLU A 69 12.85 -7.45 3.76
CA GLU A 69 11.55 -7.02 3.22
C GLU A 69 10.46 -8.01 3.64
N LYS A 70 10.70 -9.30 3.44
CA LYS A 70 9.79 -10.38 3.84
C LYS A 70 9.41 -10.33 5.33
N ALA A 71 10.38 -10.16 6.23
CA ALA A 71 10.08 -10.09 7.66
C ALA A 71 9.26 -8.85 8.02
N ARG A 72 9.58 -7.68 7.44
CA ARG A 72 8.81 -6.43 7.67
C ARG A 72 7.38 -6.55 7.11
N GLY A 73 7.24 -7.11 5.92
CA GLY A 73 5.96 -7.41 5.28
C GLY A 73 5.07 -8.33 6.11
N GLU A 74 5.59 -9.48 6.52
CA GLU A 74 4.81 -10.52 7.23
C GLU A 74 4.54 -10.18 8.70
N LEU A 75 5.49 -9.53 9.38
CA LEU A 75 5.44 -9.37 10.83
C LEU A 75 4.92 -7.99 11.28
N ILE A 76 4.88 -6.99 10.39
CA ILE A 76 4.40 -5.64 10.69
C ILE A 76 3.29 -5.20 9.72
N ILE A 77 3.60 -5.14 8.42
CA ILE A 77 2.72 -4.51 7.43
C ILE A 77 1.42 -5.28 7.27
N ALA A 78 1.49 -6.59 7.00
CA ALA A 78 0.30 -7.43 6.85
C ALA A 78 -0.58 -7.45 8.11
N PRO A 79 -0.04 -7.57 9.35
CA PRO A 79 -0.84 -7.41 10.56
C PRO A 79 -1.62 -6.10 10.64
N VAL A 80 -0.99 -4.96 10.31
CA VAL A 80 -1.65 -3.64 10.30
C VAL A 80 -2.81 -3.63 9.29
N LEU A 81 -2.57 -4.11 8.06
CA LEU A 81 -3.59 -4.14 7.00
C LEU A 81 -4.74 -5.11 7.32
N LEU A 82 -4.45 -6.23 7.96
CA LEU A 82 -5.47 -7.15 8.45
C LEU A 82 -6.32 -6.51 9.56
N ASP A 83 -5.77 -5.62 10.37
CA ASP A 83 -6.54 -4.91 11.39
C ASP A 83 -7.46 -3.85 10.78
N VAL A 84 -7.03 -3.15 9.72
CA VAL A 84 -7.91 -2.28 8.91
C VAL A 84 -9.11 -3.07 8.41
N ARG A 85 -8.88 -4.29 7.90
CA ARG A 85 -9.97 -5.18 7.46
C ARG A 85 -10.93 -5.56 8.60
N ARG A 86 -10.42 -5.80 9.81
CA ARG A 86 -11.27 -6.06 10.99
C ARG A 86 -12.08 -4.84 11.40
N ILE A 87 -11.45 -3.67 11.43
CA ILE A 87 -12.07 -2.37 11.77
C ILE A 87 -13.24 -2.07 10.80
N LEU A 88 -13.08 -2.42 9.53
CA LEU A 88 -14.10 -2.28 8.49
C LEU A 88 -15.04 -3.50 8.39
N ASN A 89 -15.21 -4.26 9.47
CA ASN A 89 -16.13 -5.39 9.56
C ASN A 89 -16.01 -6.40 8.40
N PHE A 90 -14.78 -6.63 7.94
CA PHE A 90 -14.45 -7.52 6.82
C PHE A 90 -15.17 -7.19 5.50
N GLN A 91 -15.63 -5.95 5.33
CA GLN A 91 -16.28 -5.48 4.10
C GLN A 91 -15.29 -5.09 2.99
N ILE A 92 -13.99 -5.13 3.31
CA ILE A 92 -12.90 -4.96 2.34
C ILE A 92 -12.10 -6.25 2.18
N ALA A 93 -11.39 -6.37 1.07
CA ALA A 93 -10.41 -7.41 0.84
C ALA A 93 -8.99 -6.85 0.87
N PHE A 94 -8.07 -7.75 1.19
CA PHE A 94 -6.65 -7.50 1.29
C PHE A 94 -5.93 -8.49 0.38
N PHE A 95 -5.07 -7.96 -0.48
CA PHE A 95 -4.22 -8.72 -1.38
C PHE A 95 -2.76 -8.41 -1.07
N SER A 96 -1.91 -9.43 -1.06
CA SER A 96 -0.47 -9.29 -0.84
C SER A 96 0.27 -10.02 -1.96
N GLY A 97 1.20 -9.33 -2.63
CA GLY A 97 1.96 -9.89 -3.74
C GLY A 97 1.09 -10.35 -4.91
N SER A 98 0.04 -9.60 -5.25
CA SER A 98 -0.92 -9.94 -6.30
C SER A 98 -0.55 -9.32 -7.64
N GLU A 99 -0.76 -10.07 -8.72
CA GLU A 99 -0.58 -9.59 -10.09
C GLU A 99 -1.62 -8.52 -10.45
N SER A 100 -1.16 -7.45 -11.10
CA SER A 100 -1.95 -6.30 -11.53
C SER A 100 -1.46 -5.84 -12.90
N ASN A 101 -2.04 -6.39 -13.95
CA ASN A 101 -1.73 -6.08 -15.35
C ASN A 101 -2.82 -5.20 -15.96
N VAL A 102 -2.79 -3.91 -15.61
CA VAL A 102 -3.83 -2.97 -16.05
C VAL A 102 -3.51 -2.44 -17.46
N ASP A 103 -2.27 -2.08 -17.75
CA ASP A 103 -1.88 -1.57 -19.06
C ASP A 103 -0.43 -1.91 -19.41
N LEU A 104 -0.23 -2.98 -20.18
CA LEU A 104 1.11 -3.43 -20.56
C LEU A 104 1.84 -2.41 -21.43
N GLN A 105 1.13 -1.66 -22.29
CA GLN A 105 1.77 -0.70 -23.20
C GLN A 105 2.27 0.52 -22.43
N ALA A 106 1.56 0.92 -21.38
CA ALA A 106 1.96 2.00 -20.49
C ALA A 106 2.93 1.55 -19.38
N GLY A 107 3.36 0.28 -19.36
CA GLY A 107 4.22 -0.28 -18.31
C GLY A 107 3.52 -0.47 -16.95
N LEU A 108 2.19 -0.39 -16.90
CA LEU A 108 1.36 -0.60 -15.71
C LEU A 108 0.99 -2.08 -15.57
N SER A 109 2.03 -2.91 -15.48
CA SER A 109 1.93 -4.37 -15.35
C SER A 109 2.96 -4.89 -14.34
N GLY A 110 2.61 -5.94 -13.61
CA GLY A 110 3.49 -6.56 -12.62
C GLY A 110 2.75 -6.93 -11.34
N TYR A 111 3.44 -6.89 -10.21
CA TYR A 111 2.90 -7.23 -8.90
C TYR A 111 2.82 -6.01 -7.99
N CYS A 112 1.69 -5.83 -7.31
CA CYS A 112 1.57 -4.88 -6.19
C CYS A 112 1.97 -5.59 -4.90
N ASP A 113 2.65 -4.86 -4.00
CA ASP A 113 3.05 -5.46 -2.71
C ASP A 113 1.84 -5.71 -1.83
N HIS A 114 1.02 -4.68 -1.63
CA HIS A 114 -0.24 -4.79 -0.89
C HIS A 114 -1.31 -3.89 -1.48
N THR A 115 -2.53 -4.43 -1.56
CA THR A 115 -3.71 -3.70 -2.05
C THR A 115 -4.88 -3.93 -1.12
N LEU A 116 -5.57 -2.84 -0.74
CA LEU A 116 -6.87 -2.88 -0.09
C LEU A 116 -7.94 -2.42 -1.07
N THR A 117 -9.04 -3.17 -1.11
CA THR A 117 -10.10 -2.98 -2.10
C THR A 117 -11.45 -2.71 -1.43
N ALA A 118 -12.28 -1.85 -2.02
CA ALA A 118 -13.65 -1.59 -1.55
C ALA A 118 -14.63 -2.69 -2.01
N SER A 119 -14.25 -3.94 -1.80
CA SER A 119 -15.06 -5.12 -2.07
C SER A 119 -14.72 -6.20 -1.07
N LYS A 120 -15.73 -6.96 -0.63
CA LYS A 120 -15.53 -8.15 0.22
C LYS A 120 -14.93 -9.34 -0.53
N GLU A 121 -14.92 -9.31 -1.87
CA GLU A 121 -14.40 -10.40 -2.70
C GLU A 121 -12.87 -10.51 -2.54
N SER A 122 -12.38 -11.67 -2.08
CA SER A 122 -10.94 -11.92 -1.84
C SER A 122 -10.30 -12.84 -2.89
N SER A 123 -11.03 -13.21 -3.94
CA SER A 123 -10.53 -14.05 -5.05
C SER A 123 -9.93 -13.25 -6.19
N GLU A 124 -10.37 -12.00 -6.37
CA GLU A 124 -9.97 -11.11 -7.46
C GLU A 124 -10.00 -9.66 -6.97
N ILE A 125 -9.07 -8.84 -7.44
CA ILE A 125 -9.05 -7.41 -7.14
C ILE A 125 -10.24 -6.73 -7.80
N ARG A 126 -11.09 -6.09 -6.99
CA ARG A 126 -12.26 -5.29 -7.41
C ARG A 126 -12.21 -3.96 -6.69
N THR A 127 -12.19 -2.85 -7.42
CA THR A 127 -12.21 -1.49 -6.83
C THR A 127 -11.05 -1.26 -5.83
N PRO A 128 -9.77 -1.38 -6.24
CA PRO A 128 -8.63 -0.97 -5.41
C PRO A 128 -8.73 0.49 -4.96
N VAL A 129 -8.50 0.72 -3.67
CA VAL A 129 -8.62 2.06 -3.05
C VAL A 129 -7.31 2.49 -2.37
N VAL A 130 -6.63 1.54 -1.72
CA VAL A 130 -5.35 1.81 -1.06
C VAL A 130 -4.28 0.88 -1.63
N ILE A 131 -3.19 1.49 -2.11
CA ILE A 131 -2.01 0.80 -2.64
C ILE A 131 -0.85 1.00 -1.68
N LEU A 132 -0.17 -0.06 -1.26
CA LEU A 132 1.03 0.06 -0.45
C LEU A 132 2.21 -0.61 -1.13
N ALA A 133 3.31 0.12 -1.21
CA ALA A 133 4.59 -0.37 -1.70
C ALA A 133 5.59 -0.50 -0.53
N GLU A 134 6.27 -1.64 -0.46
CA GLU A 134 7.37 -1.82 0.47
C GLU A 134 8.59 -1.05 -0.02
N ALA A 135 9.15 -0.23 0.87
CA ALA A 135 10.37 0.51 0.62
C ALA A 135 11.56 -0.45 0.55
N LYS A 136 12.21 -0.49 -0.61
CA LYS A 136 13.44 -1.26 -0.79
C LYS A 136 14.62 -0.57 -0.12
N ASN A 137 15.55 -1.35 0.43
CA ASN A 137 16.73 -0.85 1.14
C ASN A 137 16.40 0.21 2.21
N GLU A 138 15.24 0.08 2.85
CA GLU A 138 14.73 1.02 3.88
C GLU A 138 14.57 2.48 3.39
N SER A 139 14.48 2.70 2.08
CA SER A 139 14.39 4.04 1.51
C SER A 139 12.98 4.35 1.01
N ILE A 140 12.23 5.12 1.78
CA ILE A 140 10.90 5.64 1.40
C ILE A 140 10.95 6.33 0.04
N LYS A 141 11.95 7.19 -0.18
CA LYS A 141 12.10 7.94 -1.43
C LYS A 141 12.21 7.02 -2.66
N SER A 142 12.84 5.86 -2.50
CA SER A 142 13.00 4.91 -3.60
C SER A 142 11.70 4.20 -3.99
N GLY A 143 10.74 4.09 -3.07
CA GLY A 143 9.44 3.46 -3.31
C GLY A 143 8.37 4.39 -3.89
N LEU A 144 8.54 5.72 -3.83
CA LEU A 144 7.53 6.70 -4.26
C LEU A 144 7.11 6.51 -5.74
N GLY A 145 8.09 6.39 -6.64
CA GLY A 145 7.81 6.26 -8.07
C GLY A 145 6.96 5.02 -8.39
N GLN A 146 7.29 3.91 -7.75
CA GLN A 146 6.59 2.64 -7.95
C GLN A 146 5.18 2.68 -7.34
N CYS A 147 5.05 3.15 -6.10
CA CYS A 147 3.76 3.29 -5.44
C CYS A 147 2.81 4.16 -6.26
N ILE A 148 3.27 5.30 -6.77
CA ILE A 148 2.45 6.19 -7.60
C ILE A 148 2.06 5.51 -8.92
N ALA A 149 2.95 4.74 -9.56
CA ALA A 149 2.60 4.02 -10.78
C ALA A 149 1.51 2.97 -10.53
N GLU A 150 1.60 2.23 -9.41
CA GLU A 150 0.55 1.29 -8.98
C GLU A 150 -0.76 2.02 -8.63
N MET A 151 -0.70 3.21 -8.03
CA MET A 151 -1.88 4.05 -7.80
C MET A 151 -2.53 4.52 -9.10
N VAL A 152 -1.74 4.89 -10.11
CA VAL A 152 -2.26 5.22 -11.46
C VAL A 152 -2.90 4.00 -12.10
N ALA A 153 -2.31 2.81 -11.96
CA ALA A 153 -2.89 1.56 -12.44
C ALA A 153 -4.24 1.27 -11.76
N ALA A 154 -4.32 1.44 -10.44
CA ALA A 154 -5.56 1.27 -9.67
C ALA A 154 -6.65 2.26 -10.13
N GLN A 155 -6.30 3.54 -10.31
CA GLN A 155 -7.23 4.56 -10.81
C GLN A 155 -7.77 4.19 -12.20
N LEU A 156 -6.87 3.78 -13.12
CA LEU A 156 -7.25 3.37 -14.47
C LEU A 156 -8.14 2.12 -14.45
N PHE A 157 -7.84 1.16 -13.57
CA PHE A 157 -8.66 -0.03 -13.39
C PHE A 157 -10.08 0.34 -12.92
N ASN A 158 -10.21 1.22 -11.91
CA ASN A 158 -11.51 1.68 -11.42
C ASN A 158 -12.31 2.40 -12.50
N GLN A 159 -11.68 3.34 -13.21
CA GLN A 159 -12.29 4.08 -14.32
C GLN A 159 -12.82 3.16 -15.43
N ARG A 160 -12.07 2.12 -15.79
CA ARG A 160 -12.49 1.13 -16.81
C ARG A 160 -13.68 0.29 -16.36
N ASN A 161 -13.88 0.12 -15.07
CA ASN A 161 -15.00 -0.62 -14.49
C ASN A 161 -16.21 0.28 -14.16
N GLY A 162 -16.17 1.56 -14.55
CA GLY A 162 -17.30 2.49 -14.37
C GLY A 162 -17.42 3.06 -12.96
N GLU A 163 -16.43 2.82 -12.10
CA GLU A 163 -16.34 3.50 -10.80
C GLU A 163 -15.97 4.96 -11.04
N ALA A 164 -16.72 5.89 -10.44
CA ALA A 164 -16.46 7.32 -10.58
C ALA A 164 -15.06 7.69 -10.06
N ASN A 165 -14.54 8.87 -10.43
CA ASN A 165 -13.18 9.37 -10.09
C ASN A 165 -12.95 9.48 -8.58
N GLU A 166 -12.76 8.34 -7.94
CA GLU A 166 -12.41 8.22 -6.54
C GLU A 166 -10.92 8.44 -6.37
N SER A 167 -10.58 9.11 -5.27
CA SER A 167 -9.18 9.28 -4.91
C SER A 167 -8.56 7.92 -4.64
N ILE A 168 -7.42 7.64 -5.26
CA ILE A 168 -6.59 6.51 -4.86
C ILE A 168 -5.66 6.98 -3.75
N TYR A 169 -5.58 6.21 -2.69
CA TYR A 169 -4.66 6.46 -1.58
C TYR A 169 -3.51 5.48 -1.67
N GLY A 170 -2.36 5.87 -1.16
CA GLY A 170 -1.24 4.95 -1.08
C GLY A 170 -0.29 5.26 0.04
N ALA A 171 0.61 4.31 0.27
CA ALA A 171 1.68 4.46 1.24
C ALA A 171 2.95 3.78 0.74
N VAL A 172 4.09 4.40 1.02
CA VAL A 172 5.39 3.72 0.99
C VAL A 172 5.81 3.44 2.41
N THR A 173 6.25 2.22 2.71
CA THR A 173 6.61 1.86 4.08
C THR A 173 7.79 0.89 4.20
N THR A 174 8.59 1.07 5.25
CA THR A 174 9.61 0.12 5.72
C THR A 174 9.05 -0.85 6.78
N GLY A 175 7.73 -0.82 7.03
CA GLY A 175 7.07 -1.40 8.20
C GLY A 175 7.11 -0.47 9.41
N THR A 176 8.26 0.15 9.71
CA THR A 176 8.43 1.08 10.85
C THR A 176 8.09 2.52 10.51
N ASP A 177 8.32 2.92 9.26
CA ASP A 177 8.15 4.28 8.76
C ASP A 177 7.15 4.26 7.62
N TRP A 178 6.26 5.25 7.56
CA TRP A 178 5.14 5.31 6.64
C TRP A 178 5.03 6.71 6.04
N LYS A 179 5.03 6.78 4.72
CA LYS A 179 4.78 8.01 3.95
C LYS A 179 3.51 7.82 3.13
N PHE A 180 2.50 8.62 3.40
CA PHE A 180 1.21 8.53 2.72
C PHE A 180 1.14 9.43 1.50
N ILE A 181 0.32 9.00 0.54
CA ILE A 181 0.14 9.61 -0.76
C ILE A 181 -1.36 9.60 -1.09
N LYS A 182 -1.83 10.63 -1.78
CA LYS A 182 -3.18 10.69 -2.36
C LYS A 182 -3.09 11.08 -3.83
N LEU A 183 -3.74 10.33 -4.71
CA LEU A 183 -3.88 10.63 -6.13
C LEU A 183 -5.33 11.01 -6.42
N VAL A 184 -5.52 12.18 -7.02
CA VAL A 184 -6.81 12.65 -7.53
C VAL A 184 -6.60 13.16 -8.95
N ASP A 185 -7.33 12.59 -9.91
CA ASP A 185 -7.19 12.85 -11.34
C ASP A 185 -5.73 12.67 -11.83
N LYS A 186 -4.96 13.76 -11.90
CA LYS A 186 -3.53 13.78 -12.27
C LYS A 186 -2.64 14.42 -11.20
N THR A 187 -3.19 14.75 -10.04
CA THR A 187 -2.45 15.39 -8.96
C THR A 187 -2.13 14.37 -7.88
N VAL A 188 -0.84 14.17 -7.65
CA VAL A 188 -0.29 13.37 -6.55
C VAL A 188 0.05 14.32 -5.41
N TRP A 189 -0.54 14.07 -4.25
CA TRP A 189 -0.21 14.73 -3.00
C TRP A 189 0.60 13.75 -2.16
N ILE A 190 1.82 14.13 -1.80
CA ILE A 190 2.65 13.37 -0.87
C ILE A 190 2.58 14.07 0.47
N ASP A 191 2.21 13.35 1.54
CA ASP A 191 2.10 13.98 2.85
C ASP A 191 3.47 14.49 3.29
N LYS A 192 3.51 15.75 3.71
CA LYS A 192 4.71 16.36 4.29
C LYS A 192 5.17 15.59 5.53
N ARG A 193 4.24 15.11 6.35
CA ARG A 193 4.55 14.36 7.58
C ARG A 193 4.91 12.91 7.31
N ASP A 194 5.88 12.39 8.07
CA ASP A 194 6.15 10.96 8.20
C ASP A 194 5.43 10.41 9.43
N TYR A 195 4.98 9.17 9.34
CA TYR A 195 4.29 8.45 10.42
C TYR A 195 5.07 7.21 10.81
N PHE A 196 5.12 6.92 12.10
CA PHE A 196 5.90 5.81 12.64
C PHE A 196 4.99 4.71 13.21
N ILE A 197 5.47 3.47 13.26
CA ILE A 197 4.67 2.33 13.71
C ILE A 197 4.20 2.44 15.17
N ASN A 198 4.87 3.23 16.01
CA ASN A 198 4.40 3.57 17.36
C ASN A 198 3.18 4.51 17.37
N GLU A 199 2.86 5.14 16.24
CA GLU A 199 1.64 5.91 15.98
C GLU A 199 0.59 5.07 15.23
N VAL A 200 0.55 3.75 15.49
CA VAL A 200 -0.33 2.81 14.77
C VAL A 200 -1.79 3.25 14.74
N SER A 201 -2.30 3.91 15.79
CA SER A 201 -3.68 4.40 15.81
C SER A 201 -3.96 5.46 14.73
N GLN A 202 -2.97 6.34 14.48
CA GLN A 202 -3.03 7.32 13.40
C GLN A 202 -2.93 6.65 12.03
N ILE A 203 -2.00 5.69 11.87
CA ILE A 203 -1.85 4.90 10.63
C ILE A 203 -3.16 4.18 10.28
N LEU A 204 -3.80 3.52 11.25
CA LEU A 204 -5.09 2.86 11.07
C LEU A 204 -6.19 3.84 10.68
N GLY A 205 -6.24 5.02 11.31
CA GLY A 205 -7.16 6.09 10.93
C GLY A 205 -7.02 6.49 9.46
N ILE A 206 -5.77 6.67 9.01
CA ILE A 206 -5.44 7.06 7.63
C ILE A 206 -5.80 5.96 6.63
N LEU A 207 -5.47 4.69 6.94
CA LEU A 207 -5.77 3.56 6.05
C LEU A 207 -7.27 3.24 5.98
N THR A 208 -8.04 3.56 7.02
CA THR A 208 -9.48 3.30 7.09
C THR A 208 -10.32 4.42 6.45
N MET A 209 -9.88 5.67 6.58
CA MET A 209 -10.63 6.85 6.09
C MET A 209 -11.09 6.75 4.62
N PRO A 210 -10.28 6.28 3.65
CA PRO A 210 -10.68 6.16 2.24
C PRO A 210 -11.96 5.35 2.03
N PHE A 211 -12.20 4.34 2.88
CA PHE A 211 -13.32 3.42 2.74
C PHE A 211 -14.65 3.97 3.26
N LYS A 212 -14.65 5.12 3.95
CA LYS A 212 -15.88 5.76 4.44
C LYS A 212 -16.80 6.22 3.29
N ALA A 213 -16.23 6.58 2.14
CA ALA A 213 -16.99 6.99 0.97
C ALA A 213 -17.82 5.84 0.36
N PHE A 214 -17.39 4.59 0.58
CA PHE A 214 -17.99 3.39 -0.01
C PHE A 214 -19.17 2.83 0.81
N HIS A 215 -19.70 3.59 1.77
CA HIS A 215 -20.81 3.17 2.64
C HIS A 215 -20.61 1.77 3.26
N LEU A 216 -19.43 1.49 3.82
CA LEU A 216 -19.16 0.24 4.57
C LEU A 216 -19.67 0.27 6.03
N MET A 217 -20.59 1.18 6.35
CA MET A 217 -21.30 1.22 7.62
C MET A 217 -22.80 1.08 7.34
N GLU A 218 -23.26 -0.17 7.20
CA GLU A 218 -24.62 -0.50 7.63
C GLU A 218 -24.62 -0.46 9.17
N GLU A 219 -25.53 0.35 9.71
CA GLU A 219 -26.03 0.52 11.09
C GLU A 219 -25.27 -0.12 12.26
#